data_AF-U2SVY8-F1
#
_entry.id   AF-U2SVY8-F1
#
_cell.length_a   1.000
_cell.length_b   1.000
_cell.length_c   1.000
_cell.angle_alpha   90.00
_cell.angle_beta   90.00
_cell.angle_gamma   90.00
#
_symmetry.space_group_name_H-M   'P 1'
#
loop_
_entity.id
_entity.type
_entity.pdbx_description
1 polymer ?
#
loop_
_entity_poly.entity_id
_entity_poly.type
_entity_poly.pdbx_seq_one_letter_code
_entity_poly.pdbx_strand_id
1 'polypeptide(L)'
;MLPAGGRRRRPEPGAGDGSSLADQWRAWFDVAVDRERRPIGGMLHPPHFEVFDRAIELQDVVIEHYEAAASWAHERHAEYVQASLLNHARRAADIVDVVREREYELRRQAGYFRLDLDVLPLSSSGAWIVGPHTVVVSASLRDDSPAFRDWFRPLVAALV
;
A
#
# COMPACT_ATOMS: atom_id res chain seq x y z
N MET A 1 -22.78 -8.54 63.70
CA MET A 1 -22.69 -9.59 62.67
C MET A 1 -22.65 -8.86 61.32
N LEU A 2 -21.46 -8.60 60.79
CA LEU A 2 -21.21 -7.82 59.57
C LEU A 2 -20.65 -8.78 58.51
N PRO A 3 -21.22 -8.90 57.31
CA PRO A 3 -20.59 -9.70 56.27
C PRO A 3 -19.45 -8.93 55.61
N ALA A 4 -18.28 -9.55 55.78
CA ALA A 4 -17.06 -9.54 54.99
C ALA A 4 -17.02 -8.71 53.70
N GLY A 5 -15.96 -7.89 53.62
CA GLY A 5 -15.57 -7.14 52.44
C GLY A 5 -15.39 -8.01 51.20
N GLY A 6 -16.10 -7.63 50.14
CA GLY A 6 -15.83 -8.07 48.79
C GLY A 6 -14.43 -7.61 48.40
N ARG A 7 -13.48 -8.55 48.37
CA ARG A 7 -12.17 -8.37 47.75
C ARG A 7 -12.42 -7.90 46.31
N ARG A 8 -12.15 -6.62 46.02
CA ARG A 8 -11.98 -6.17 44.64
C ARG A 8 -10.88 -7.05 44.04
N ARG A 9 -11.23 -7.87 43.06
CA ARG A 9 -10.25 -8.59 42.23
C ARG A 9 -9.29 -7.54 41.68
N ARG A 10 -8.05 -7.58 42.14
CA ARG A 10 -6.93 -6.90 41.48
C ARG A 10 -6.84 -7.53 40.09
N PRO A 11 -6.82 -6.74 38.99
CA PRO A 11 -6.55 -7.33 37.67
C PRO A 11 -5.17 -7.96 37.74
N GLU A 12 -5.09 -9.26 37.41
CA GLU A 12 -3.82 -9.97 37.33
C GLU A 12 -3.02 -9.42 36.15
N PRO A 13 -1.74 -9.07 36.32
CA PRO A 13 -0.88 -8.74 35.20
C PRO A 13 -0.41 -10.04 34.56
N GLY A 14 -0.98 -10.41 33.41
CA GLY A 14 -0.47 -11.55 32.63
C GLY A 14 -1.46 -12.20 31.66
N ALA A 15 -1.65 -11.58 30.50
CA ALA A 15 -1.89 -12.26 29.22
C ALA A 15 -1.40 -11.28 28.14
N GLY A 16 -0.40 -11.69 27.35
CA GLY A 16 0.40 -10.79 26.51
C GLY A 16 -0.43 -9.90 25.60
N ASP A 17 -0.09 -8.61 25.58
CA ASP A 17 -0.61 -7.59 24.67
C ASP A 17 0.00 -7.78 23.26
N GLY A 18 -0.02 -9.03 22.78
CA GLY A 18 0.52 -9.43 21.49
C GLY A 18 -0.51 -9.14 20.41
N SER A 19 -0.28 -8.09 19.62
CA SER A 19 -0.99 -7.86 18.37
C SER A 19 -0.96 -9.13 17.51
N SER A 20 -2.08 -9.60 16.97
CA SER A 20 -2.11 -10.77 16.09
C SER A 20 -1.26 -10.54 14.83
N LEU A 21 -0.79 -11.60 14.16
CA LEU A 21 -0.14 -11.49 12.84
C LEU A 21 -0.91 -10.60 11.87
N ALA A 22 -2.24 -10.71 11.84
CA ALA A 22 -3.09 -9.90 10.96
C ALA A 22 -3.00 -8.40 11.31
N ASP A 23 -2.92 -8.07 12.59
CA ASP A 23 -2.80 -6.68 13.06
C ASP A 23 -1.37 -6.14 12.86
N GLN A 24 -0.35 -6.98 13.07
CA GLN A 24 1.05 -6.65 12.78
C GLN A 24 1.25 -6.38 11.28
N TRP A 25 0.65 -7.21 10.43
CA TRP A 25 0.67 -7.03 8.98
C TRP A 25 0.00 -5.73 8.55
N ARG A 26 -1.19 -5.41 9.08
CA ARG A 26 -1.90 -4.16 8.76
C ARG A 26 -1.09 -2.94 9.19
N ALA A 27 -0.58 -2.94 10.42
CA ALA A 27 0.24 -1.85 10.93
C ALA A 27 1.51 -1.63 10.09
N TRP A 28 2.15 -2.71 9.66
CA TRP A 28 3.27 -2.65 8.73
C TRP A 28 2.86 -2.12 7.35
N PHE A 29 1.76 -2.62 6.79
CA PHE A 29 1.27 -2.23 5.47
C PHE A 29 0.97 -0.73 5.42
N ASP A 30 0.35 -0.17 6.45
CA ASP A 30 0.08 1.27 6.57
C ASP A 30 1.36 2.12 6.50
N VAL A 31 2.47 1.63 7.05
CA VAL A 31 3.78 2.29 6.94
C VAL A 31 4.38 2.11 5.54
N ALA A 32 4.25 0.91 4.95
CA ALA A 32 4.84 0.57 3.67
C ALA A 32 4.21 1.34 2.49
N VAL A 33 2.92 1.66 2.56
CA VAL A 33 2.20 2.39 1.49
C VAL A 33 2.36 3.91 1.56
N ASP A 34 2.82 4.45 2.69
CA ASP A 34 3.13 5.88 2.82
C ASP A 34 4.52 6.14 2.26
N ARG A 35 4.60 6.83 1.11
CA ARG A 35 5.86 7.15 0.43
C ARG A 35 6.89 7.85 1.32
N GLU A 36 6.45 8.64 2.31
CA GLU A 36 7.33 9.37 3.22
C GLU A 36 7.81 8.51 4.41
N ARG A 37 7.07 7.44 4.74
CA ARG A 37 7.37 6.57 5.89
C ARG A 37 7.91 5.21 5.49
N ARG A 38 7.73 4.81 4.23
CA ARG A 38 8.13 3.49 3.75
C ARG A 38 9.63 3.29 3.95
N PRO A 39 10.05 2.18 4.59
CA PRO A 39 11.47 1.90 4.76
C PRO A 39 12.16 1.71 3.41
N ILE A 40 13.36 2.27 3.29
CA ILE A 40 14.18 2.15 2.08
C ILE A 40 14.70 0.71 2.00
N GLY A 41 14.77 0.14 0.79
CA GLY A 41 15.01 -1.29 0.56
C GLY A 41 16.23 -1.93 1.23
N GLY A 42 17.16 -1.15 1.81
CA GLY A 42 18.25 -1.68 2.63
C GLY A 42 17.84 -2.18 4.03
N MET A 43 16.62 -1.88 4.50
CA MET A 43 16.15 -2.26 5.85
C MET A 43 15.47 -3.63 5.92
N LEU A 44 15.20 -4.27 4.77
CA LEU A 44 14.62 -5.61 4.67
C LEU A 44 15.67 -6.58 4.15
N HIS A 45 16.72 -6.81 4.93
CA HIS A 45 17.79 -7.72 4.53
C HIS A 45 18.09 -8.73 5.63
N PRO A 46 18.29 -10.02 5.30
CA PRO A 46 18.72 -11.04 6.25
C PRO A 46 20.07 -10.71 6.91
N PRO A 47 20.39 -11.29 8.08
CA PRO A 47 19.58 -12.25 8.83
C PRO A 47 18.55 -11.61 9.76
N HIS A 48 18.63 -10.29 9.99
CA HIS A 48 17.84 -9.60 11.00
C HIS A 48 17.03 -8.46 10.38
N PHE A 49 15.72 -8.53 10.54
CA PHE A 49 14.78 -7.53 10.04
C PHE A 49 14.38 -6.59 11.18
N GLU A 50 15.22 -5.60 11.49
CA GLU A 50 15.03 -4.65 12.61
C GLU A 50 13.67 -3.94 12.56
N VAL A 51 13.13 -3.74 11.35
CA VAL A 51 11.81 -3.12 11.15
C VAL A 51 10.66 -3.93 11.77
N PHE A 52 10.88 -5.21 12.09
CA PHE A 52 9.91 -6.12 12.69
C PHE A 52 10.21 -6.46 14.16
N ASP A 53 11.14 -5.79 14.84
CA ASP A 53 11.48 -6.06 16.25
C ASP A 53 10.29 -5.94 17.21
N ARG A 54 9.25 -5.19 16.81
CA ARG A 54 7.99 -5.04 17.56
C ARG A 54 6.84 -5.89 17.00
N ALA A 55 7.13 -6.73 16.02
CA ALA A 55 6.16 -7.52 15.26
C ALA A 55 6.73 -8.94 15.04
N ILE A 56 6.91 -9.68 16.14
CA ILE A 56 7.63 -10.97 16.15
C ILE A 56 6.94 -12.02 15.26
N GLU A 57 5.61 -12.13 15.30
CA GLU A 57 4.88 -13.09 14.46
C GLU A 57 5.06 -12.78 12.96
N LEU A 58 5.06 -11.49 12.60
CA LEU A 58 5.35 -11.06 11.23
C LEU A 58 6.81 -11.31 10.85
N GLN A 59 7.75 -11.08 11.78
CA GLN A 59 9.18 -11.31 11.57
C GLN A 59 9.45 -12.78 11.24
N ASP A 60 8.85 -13.72 11.98
CA ASP A 60 9.01 -15.15 11.75
C ASP A 60 8.53 -15.56 10.35
N VAL A 61 7.34 -15.10 9.93
CA VAL A 61 6.79 -15.37 8.59
C VAL A 61 7.66 -14.76 7.49
N VAL A 62 8.17 -13.54 7.69
CA VAL A 62 9.07 -12.90 6.73
C VAL A 62 10.37 -13.68 6.61
N ILE A 63 10.99 -14.11 7.72
CA ILE A 63 12.22 -14.91 7.70
C ILE A 63 11.99 -16.21 6.93
N GLU A 64 10.90 -16.93 7.21
CA GLU A 64 10.58 -18.21 6.57
C GLU A 64 10.43 -18.09 5.04
N HIS A 65 9.83 -16.99 4.55
CA HIS A 65 9.47 -16.84 3.15
C HIS A 65 10.32 -15.81 2.39
N TYR A 66 11.33 -15.21 3.03
CA TYR A 66 12.06 -14.07 2.48
C TYR A 66 12.64 -14.35 1.09
N GLU A 67 13.39 -15.46 0.93
CA GLU A 67 14.07 -15.74 -0.35
C GLU A 67 13.08 -15.92 -1.50
N ALA A 68 12.00 -16.66 -1.27
CA ALA A 68 10.95 -16.87 -2.25
C ALA A 68 10.24 -15.56 -2.61
N ALA A 69 9.88 -14.75 -1.60
CA ALA A 69 9.23 -13.46 -1.81
C ALA A 69 10.14 -12.45 -2.53
N ALA A 70 11.42 -12.39 -2.16
CA ALA A 70 12.40 -11.49 -2.76
C ALA A 70 12.68 -11.87 -4.23
N SER A 71 12.85 -13.16 -4.51
CA SER A 71 13.02 -13.64 -5.89
C SER A 71 11.79 -13.34 -6.74
N TRP A 72 10.59 -13.62 -6.22
CA TRP A 72 9.35 -13.31 -6.93
C TRP A 72 9.21 -11.79 -7.19
N ALA A 73 9.45 -10.96 -6.17
CA ALA A 73 9.36 -9.51 -6.31
C ALA A 73 10.35 -8.96 -7.33
N HIS A 74 11.58 -9.49 -7.35
CA HIS A 74 12.59 -9.11 -8.34
C HIS A 74 12.14 -9.40 -9.77
N GLU A 75 11.64 -10.60 -10.03
CA GLU A 75 11.16 -10.99 -11.36
C GLU A 75 9.96 -10.14 -11.81
N ARG A 76 8.96 -9.94 -10.94
CA ARG A 76 7.78 -9.13 -11.28
C ARG A 76 8.15 -7.67 -11.51
N HIS A 77 9.12 -7.15 -10.75
CA HIS A 77 9.63 -5.81 -10.97
C HIS A 77 10.33 -5.69 -12.32
N ALA A 78 11.17 -6.67 -12.70
CA ALA A 78 11.83 -6.69 -14.00
C ALA A 78 10.80 -6.73 -15.15
N GLU A 79 9.76 -7.56 -15.06
CA GLU A 79 8.66 -7.60 -16.02
C GLU A 79 7.94 -6.24 -16.13
N TYR A 80 7.62 -5.63 -14.98
CA TYR A 80 6.98 -4.32 -14.94
C TYR A 80 7.84 -3.23 -15.59
N VAL A 81 9.16 -3.21 -15.32
CA VAL A 81 10.08 -2.24 -15.91
C VAL A 81 10.06 -2.36 -17.44
N GLN A 82 10.14 -3.58 -17.99
CA GLN A 82 10.07 -3.78 -19.44
C GLN A 82 8.72 -3.32 -20.02
N ALA A 83 7.61 -3.71 -19.40
CA ALA A 83 6.28 -3.28 -19.84
C ALA A 83 6.10 -1.76 -19.73
N SER A 84 6.66 -1.13 -18.70
CA SER A 84 6.60 0.32 -18.49
C SER A 84 7.37 1.07 -19.57
N LEU A 85 8.56 0.61 -19.96
CA LEU A 85 9.33 1.23 -21.05
C LEU A 85 8.56 1.24 -22.37
N LEU A 86 7.88 0.14 -22.70
CA LEU A 86 7.08 0.02 -23.93
C LEU A 86 5.82 0.88 -23.90
N ASN A 87 5.19 1.03 -22.74
CA ASN A 87 3.89 1.68 -22.60
C ASN A 87 3.96 3.08 -21.98
N HIS A 88 5.14 3.60 -21.65
CA HIS A 88 5.34 4.82 -20.86
C HIS A 88 4.57 6.01 -21.41
N ALA A 89 4.69 6.28 -22.72
CA ALA A 89 4.04 7.42 -23.36
C ALA A 89 2.50 7.33 -23.28
N ARG A 90 1.92 6.15 -23.55
CA ARG A 90 0.48 5.91 -23.43
C ARG A 90 0.02 6.12 -21.99
N ARG A 91 0.73 5.49 -21.05
CA ARG A 91 0.44 5.54 -19.63
C ARG A 91 0.44 7.00 -19.12
N ALA A 92 1.44 7.80 -19.49
CA ALA A 92 1.50 9.21 -19.14
C ALA A 92 0.34 10.01 -19.77
N ALA A 93 0.03 9.75 -21.04
CA ALA A 93 -1.07 10.41 -21.75
C ALA A 93 -2.43 10.17 -21.08
N ASP A 94 -2.71 8.95 -20.61
CA ASP A 94 -3.97 8.64 -19.91
C ASP A 94 -4.24 9.56 -18.70
N ILE A 95 -3.19 9.85 -17.92
CA ILE A 95 -3.28 10.73 -16.75
C ILE A 95 -3.50 12.18 -17.19
N VAL A 96 -2.71 12.65 -18.15
CA VAL A 96 -2.77 14.03 -18.66
C VAL A 96 -4.13 14.31 -19.31
N ASP A 97 -4.65 13.37 -20.09
CA ASP A 97 -5.93 13.51 -20.78
C ASP A 97 -7.07 13.69 -19.78
N VAL A 98 -7.14 12.85 -18.74
CA VAL A 98 -8.17 12.94 -17.69
C VAL A 98 -8.09 14.26 -16.92
N VAL A 99 -6.88 14.72 -16.58
CA VAL A 99 -6.70 16.03 -15.90
C VAL A 99 -7.16 17.16 -16.81
N ARG A 100 -6.77 17.15 -18.10
CA ARG A 100 -7.18 18.17 -19.06
C ARG A 100 -8.69 18.19 -19.29
N GLU A 101 -9.31 17.03 -19.45
CA GLU A 101 -10.77 16.89 -19.53
C GLU A 101 -11.43 17.63 -18.37
N ARG A 102 -10.92 17.42 -17.14
CA ARG A 102 -11.43 18.09 -15.94
C ARG A 102 -11.19 19.60 -15.93
N GLU A 103 -10.02 20.07 -16.34
CA GLU A 103 -9.71 21.49 -16.44
C GLU A 103 -10.63 22.22 -17.44
N TYR A 104 -10.90 21.57 -18.58
CA TYR A 104 -11.82 22.10 -19.59
C TYR A 104 -13.25 22.21 -19.04
N GLU A 105 -13.74 21.20 -18.32
CA GLU A 105 -15.05 21.22 -17.66
C GLU A 105 -15.17 22.38 -16.66
N LEU A 106 -14.12 22.61 -15.85
CA LEU A 106 -14.10 23.64 -14.82
C LEU A 106 -13.75 25.04 -15.36
N ARG A 107 -13.30 25.14 -16.61
CA ARG A 107 -12.78 26.36 -17.24
C ARG A 107 -11.66 27.04 -16.43
N ARG A 108 -10.85 26.23 -15.73
CA ARG A 108 -9.68 26.68 -14.98
C ARG A 108 -8.64 25.57 -14.94
N GLN A 109 -7.39 25.96 -14.73
CA GLN A 109 -6.31 25.00 -14.49
C GLN A 109 -6.47 24.33 -13.12
N ALA A 110 -6.01 23.08 -13.06
CA ALA A 110 -5.95 22.33 -11.83
C ALA A 110 -4.93 22.95 -10.87
N GLY A 111 -5.24 22.91 -9.57
CA GLY A 111 -4.25 23.23 -8.55
C GLY A 111 -3.15 22.17 -8.52
N TYR A 112 -2.05 22.47 -7.84
CA TYR A 112 -1.02 21.46 -7.56
C TYR A 112 -1.58 20.39 -6.62
N PHE A 113 -1.48 19.13 -7.01
CA PHE A 113 -1.77 17.99 -6.15
C PHE A 113 -0.71 16.90 -6.34
N ARG A 114 -0.56 16.06 -5.32
CA ARG A 114 0.31 14.87 -5.36
C ARG A 114 -0.56 13.62 -5.31
N LEU A 115 -0.28 12.69 -6.20
CA LEU A 115 -0.85 11.36 -6.21
C LEU A 115 0.21 10.36 -6.67
N ASP A 116 0.49 9.38 -5.82
CA ASP A 116 1.37 8.25 -6.07
C ASP A 116 0.54 7.07 -6.59
N LEU A 117 0.92 6.56 -7.77
CA LEU A 117 0.29 5.40 -8.40
C LEU A 117 1.26 4.22 -8.36
N ASP A 118 1.01 3.27 -7.45
CA ASP A 118 1.79 2.04 -7.33
C ASP A 118 1.12 0.93 -8.14
N VAL A 119 1.84 0.39 -9.14
CA VAL A 119 1.32 -0.67 -10.00
C VAL A 119 1.77 -2.02 -9.48
N LEU A 120 0.82 -2.89 -9.13
CA LEU A 120 1.10 -4.22 -8.57
C LEU A 120 0.56 -5.35 -9.47
N PRO A 121 1.26 -6.51 -9.54
CA PRO A 121 0.84 -7.67 -10.33
C PRO A 121 -0.25 -8.48 -9.59
N LEU A 122 -1.42 -7.89 -9.40
CA LEU A 122 -2.55 -8.52 -8.71
C LEU A 122 -3.36 -9.41 -9.65
N SER A 123 -3.92 -10.50 -9.12
CA SER A 123 -4.75 -11.45 -9.89
C SER A 123 -6.08 -10.85 -10.33
N SER A 124 -6.64 -9.92 -9.55
CA SER A 124 -7.86 -9.19 -9.88
C SER A 124 -7.56 -7.83 -10.51
N SER A 125 -8.31 -7.47 -11.55
CA SER A 125 -8.29 -6.10 -12.09
C SER A 125 -8.96 -5.13 -11.12
N GLY A 126 -8.29 -4.02 -10.80
CA GLY A 126 -8.84 -3.03 -9.89
C GLY A 126 -7.83 -1.98 -9.43
N ALA A 127 -8.32 -1.06 -8.60
CA ALA A 127 -7.50 -0.06 -7.93
C ALA A 127 -8.08 0.28 -6.56
N TRP A 128 -7.20 0.64 -5.61
CA TRP A 128 -7.52 0.84 -4.20
C TRP A 128 -6.76 2.05 -3.67
N ILE A 129 -7.47 2.92 -2.95
CA ILE A 129 -6.84 4.00 -2.19
C ILE A 129 -6.28 3.37 -0.92
N VAL A 130 -4.96 3.36 -0.78
CA VAL A 130 -4.25 2.69 0.34
C VAL A 130 -3.57 3.67 1.29
N GLY A 131 -3.46 4.94 0.90
CA GLY A 131 -2.92 6.00 1.75
C GLY A 131 -3.45 7.37 1.34
N PRO A 132 -3.10 8.45 2.07
CA PRO A 132 -3.61 9.79 1.80
C PRO A 132 -3.32 10.30 0.39
N HIS A 133 -2.20 9.85 -0.19
CA HIS A 133 -1.77 10.21 -1.54
C HIS A 133 -1.40 8.98 -2.37
N THR A 134 -1.70 7.77 -1.90
CA THR A 134 -1.22 6.53 -2.52
C THR A 134 -2.39 5.71 -3.00
N VAL A 135 -2.35 5.34 -4.27
CA VAL A 135 -3.28 4.41 -4.90
C VAL A 135 -2.50 3.23 -5.43
N VAL A 136 -2.96 2.03 -5.11
CA VAL A 136 -2.51 0.80 -5.76
C VAL A 136 -3.41 0.52 -6.96
N VAL A 137 -2.82 0.23 -8.11
CA VAL A 137 -3.50 -0.15 -9.35
C VAL A 137 -2.99 -1.51 -9.80
N SER A 138 -3.87 -2.42 -10.21
CA SER A 138 -3.43 -3.67 -10.81
C SER A 138 -2.74 -3.42 -12.17
N ALA A 139 -1.74 -4.21 -12.52
CA ALA A 139 -1.10 -4.13 -13.84
C ALA A 139 -2.12 -4.28 -14.98
N SER A 140 -3.09 -5.18 -14.82
CA SER A 140 -4.18 -5.40 -15.79
C SER A 140 -5.06 -4.16 -16.00
N LEU A 141 -5.49 -3.48 -14.94
CA LEU A 141 -6.25 -2.23 -15.06
C LEU A 141 -5.38 -1.14 -15.68
N ARG A 142 -4.11 -1.06 -15.28
CA ARG A 142 -3.18 -0.04 -15.77
C ARG A 142 -2.91 -0.15 -17.27
N ASP A 143 -2.99 -1.36 -17.83
CA ASP A 143 -2.77 -1.63 -19.24
C ASP A 143 -4.02 -1.47 -20.13
N ASP A 144 -5.20 -1.43 -19.52
CA ASP A 144 -6.47 -1.09 -20.18
C ASP A 144 -6.73 0.42 -20.06
N SER A 145 -6.30 1.19 -21.05
CA SER A 145 -6.41 2.66 -21.03
C SER A 145 -7.85 3.17 -20.85
N PRO A 146 -8.87 2.68 -21.60
CA PRO A 146 -10.27 3.04 -21.35
C PRO A 146 -10.71 2.78 -19.91
N ALA A 147 -10.51 1.55 -19.41
CA ALA A 147 -10.94 1.19 -18.06
C ALA A 147 -10.21 1.99 -16.97
N PHE A 148 -8.91 2.23 -17.16
CA PHE A 148 -8.12 3.07 -16.26
C PHE A 148 -8.66 4.50 -16.24
N ARG A 149 -8.91 5.13 -17.40
CA ARG A 149 -9.44 6.50 -17.47
C ARG A 149 -10.81 6.59 -16.81
N ASP A 150 -11.70 5.63 -17.07
CA ASP A 150 -13.02 5.54 -16.46
C ASP A 150 -12.95 5.51 -14.93
N TRP A 151 -12.04 4.70 -14.38
CA TRP A 151 -11.78 4.64 -12.94
C TRP A 151 -11.12 5.91 -12.39
N PHE A 152 -10.20 6.51 -13.15
CA PHE A 152 -9.37 7.64 -12.69
C PHE A 152 -10.11 8.99 -12.70
N ARG A 153 -11.05 9.20 -13.62
CA ARG A 153 -11.86 10.44 -13.71
C ARG A 153 -12.49 10.86 -12.38
N PRO A 154 -13.26 10.02 -11.66
CA PRO A 154 -13.87 10.45 -10.40
C PRO A 154 -12.83 10.79 -9.32
N LEU A 155 -11.65 10.16 -9.33
CA LEU A 155 -10.56 10.50 -8.41
C LEU A 155 -10.01 11.89 -8.69
N VAL A 156 -9.71 12.20 -9.96
CA VAL A 156 -9.24 13.54 -10.36
C VAL A 156 -10.28 14.61 -10.07
N ALA A 157 -11.56 14.32 -10.30
CA ALA A 157 -12.64 15.26 -9.99
C ALA A 157 -12.75 15.61 -8.50
N ALA A 158 -12.30 14.72 -7.61
CA ALA A 158 -12.24 14.98 -6.17
C ALA A 158 -10.99 15.76 -5.73
N LEU A 159 -9.92 15.72 -6.54
CA LEU A 159 -8.64 16.38 -6.26
C LEU A 159 -8.54 17.80 -6.86
N VAL A 160 -9.33 18.08 -7.90
CA VAL A 160 -9.25 19.30 -8.74
C VAL A 160 -10.54 20.10 -8.70
#